data_AF-A0A7K0C8S2-F1
#
_entry.id   AF-A0A7K0C8S2-F1
#
_cell.length_a   1.000
_cell.length_b   1.000
_cell.length_c   1.000
_cell.angle_alpha   90.00
_cell.angle_beta   90.00
_cell.angle_gamma   90.00
#
_symmetry.space_group_name_H-M   'P 1'
#
loop_
_entity.id
_entity.type
_entity.pdbx_description
1 polymer ?
#
loop_
_entity_poly.entity_id
_entity_poly.type
_entity_poly.pdbx_seq_one_letter_code
_entity_poly.pdbx_strand_id
1 'polypeptide(L)'
;MSDNANGLSAEQAARWTALLEECRPVLANEGMEAVQALLAERGMSTIHAIAITRALLGQPETPLQVAIEAVAGSAARAAVMNGSPTRGTPTHEAGP
;
A
#
# COMPACT_ATOMS: atom_id res chain seq x y z
N MET A 1 27.49 -23.26 0.78
CA MET A 1 26.11 -23.71 0.51
C MET A 1 25.23 -22.95 1.49
N SER A 2 24.65 -21.83 1.07
CA SER A 2 23.72 -21.04 1.88
C SER A 2 22.41 -21.02 1.12
N ASP A 3 21.61 -22.05 1.36
CA ASP A 3 20.29 -22.20 0.79
C ASP A 3 19.26 -21.92 1.89
N ASN A 4 18.33 -21.02 1.55
CA ASN A 4 16.96 -20.92 2.05
C ASN A 4 16.67 -20.49 3.49
N ALA A 5 16.31 -19.21 3.65
CA ALA A 5 14.90 -18.80 3.74
C ALA A 5 14.77 -17.28 4.02
N ASN A 6 15.01 -16.40 3.03
CA ASN A 6 14.23 -15.15 2.88
C ASN A 6 14.61 -14.26 1.68
N GLY A 7 15.73 -14.46 1.00
CA GLY A 7 16.06 -13.78 -0.28
C GLY A 7 16.10 -12.25 -0.27
N LEU A 8 15.89 -11.59 0.88
CA LEU A 8 16.02 -10.15 1.05
C LEU A 8 17.41 -9.89 1.63
N SER A 9 18.25 -9.14 0.91
CA SER A 9 19.48 -8.59 1.49
C SER A 9 19.14 -7.85 2.78
N ALA A 10 20.03 -7.85 3.79
CA ALA A 10 19.76 -7.18 5.07
C ALA A 10 19.32 -5.71 4.89
N GLU A 11 19.82 -5.05 3.85
CA GLU A 11 19.40 -3.72 3.41
C GLU A 11 17.93 -3.68 2.95
N GLN A 12 17.48 -4.68 2.21
CA GLN A 12 16.11 -4.80 1.72
C GLN A 12 15.13 -5.07 2.88
N ALA A 13 15.54 -5.88 3.85
CA ALA A 13 14.78 -6.11 5.08
C ALA A 13 14.67 -4.83 5.93
N ALA A 14 15.77 -4.09 6.10
CA ALA A 14 15.77 -2.81 6.80
C ALA A 14 14.87 -1.77 6.13
N ARG A 15 14.92 -1.67 4.78
CA ARG A 15 14.01 -0.80 4.01
C ARG A 15 12.54 -1.17 4.20
N TRP A 16 12.23 -2.47 4.25
CA TRP A 16 10.87 -2.94 4.52
C TRP A 16 10.41 -2.62 5.93
N THR A 17 11.25 -2.83 6.95
CA THR A 17 10.94 -2.47 8.34
C THR A 17 10.69 -0.97 8.47
N ALA A 18 11.55 -0.13 7.91
CA ALA A 18 11.36 1.32 7.94
C ALA A 18 10.03 1.74 7.30
N LEU A 19 9.68 1.16 6.14
CA LEU A 19 8.39 1.42 5.49
C LEU A 19 7.20 0.98 6.35
N LEU A 20 7.29 -0.15 7.04
CA LEU A 20 6.24 -0.60 7.95
C LEU A 20 6.10 0.36 9.14
N GLU A 21 7.20 0.82 9.70
CA GLU A 21 7.19 1.79 10.80
C GLU A 21 6.57 3.13 10.37
N GLU A 22 6.79 3.57 9.13
CA GLU A 22 6.15 4.76 8.57
C GLU A 22 4.66 4.54 8.25
N CYS A 23 4.28 3.36 7.76
CA CYS A 23 2.89 3.09 7.36
C CYS A 23 1.97 2.76 8.53
N ARG A 24 2.49 2.23 9.65
CA ARG A 24 1.69 1.91 10.86
C ARG A 24 0.91 3.11 11.42
N PRO A 25 1.53 4.28 11.68
CA PRO A 25 0.81 5.44 12.17
C PRO A 25 -0.15 6.01 11.12
N VAL A 26 0.20 5.97 9.83
CA VAL A 26 -0.68 6.42 8.73
C VAL A 26 -1.93 5.53 8.65
N LEU A 27 -1.77 4.22 8.75
CA LEU A 27 -2.90 3.28 8.81
C LEU A 27 -3.81 3.56 10.01
N ALA A 28 -3.23 3.85 11.17
CA ALA A 28 -3.99 4.12 12.39
C ALA A 28 -4.71 5.48 12.37
N ASN A 29 -4.14 6.49 11.70
CA ASN A 29 -4.64 7.86 11.72
C ASN A 29 -5.55 8.18 10.51
N GLU A 30 -5.16 7.72 9.32
CA GLU A 30 -5.80 8.09 8.04
C GLU A 30 -6.39 6.88 7.30
N GLY A 31 -5.98 5.66 7.66
CA GLY A 31 -6.54 4.42 7.12
C GLY A 31 -5.77 3.87 5.92
N MET A 32 -6.31 2.81 5.31
CA MET A 32 -5.64 2.06 4.23
C MET A 32 -5.43 2.90 2.97
N GLU A 33 -6.35 3.79 2.61
CA GLU A 33 -6.23 4.65 1.43
C GLU A 33 -4.98 5.53 1.48
N ALA A 34 -4.69 6.12 2.64
CA ALA A 34 -3.49 6.94 2.85
C ALA A 34 -2.20 6.13 2.77
N VAL A 35 -2.21 4.89 3.28
CA VAL A 35 -1.09 3.96 3.12
C VAL A 35 -0.84 3.65 1.63
N GLN A 36 -1.89 3.40 0.85
CA GLN A 36 -1.75 3.14 -0.58
C GLN A 36 -1.27 4.36 -1.37
N ALA A 37 -1.72 5.56 -1.01
CA ALA A 37 -1.24 6.82 -1.57
C ALA A 37 0.26 7.02 -1.27
N LEU A 38 0.69 6.84 -0.03
CA LEU A 38 2.10 6.94 0.35
C LEU A 38 2.99 5.95 -0.44
N LEU A 39 2.52 4.70 -0.60
CA LEU A 39 3.23 3.68 -1.38
C LEU A 39 3.27 4.04 -2.88
N ALA A 40 2.19 4.62 -3.42
CA ALA A 40 2.14 5.13 -4.79
C ALA A 40 3.10 6.30 -5.00
N GLU A 41 3.14 7.27 -4.09
CA GLU A 41 4.04 8.44 -4.15
C GLU A 41 5.51 8.03 -4.11
N ARG A 42 5.84 6.98 -3.35
CA ARG A 42 7.19 6.39 -3.31
C ARG A 42 7.55 5.56 -4.55
N GLY A 43 6.66 5.48 -5.53
CA GLY A 43 6.86 4.71 -6.76
C GLY A 43 6.89 3.19 -6.53
N MET A 44 6.28 2.70 -5.45
CA MET A 44 6.25 1.27 -5.17
C MET A 44 5.33 0.54 -6.16
N SER A 45 5.82 -0.58 -6.66
CA SER A 45 5.04 -1.49 -7.48
C SER A 45 3.88 -2.10 -6.68
N THR A 46 2.79 -2.46 -7.35
CA THR A 46 1.58 -3.03 -6.73
C THR A 46 1.89 -4.27 -5.91
N ILE A 47 2.83 -5.09 -6.37
CA ILE A 47 3.26 -6.30 -5.67
C ILE A 47 3.91 -5.96 -4.32
N HIS A 48 4.75 -4.92 -4.29
CA HIS A 48 5.36 -4.44 -3.05
C HIS A 48 4.32 -3.82 -2.12
N ALA A 49 3.34 -3.10 -2.66
CA ALA A 49 2.25 -2.54 -1.87
C ALA A 49 1.43 -3.64 -1.18
N ILE A 50 1.03 -4.69 -1.91
CA ILE A 50 0.31 -5.85 -1.34
C ILE A 50 1.10 -6.50 -0.21
N ALA A 51 2.41 -6.66 -0.38
CA ALA A 51 3.24 -7.27 0.64
C ALA A 51 3.36 -6.43 1.92
N ILE A 52 3.51 -5.10 1.79
CA ILE A 52 3.50 -4.16 2.92
C ILE A 52 2.13 -4.14 3.60
N THR A 53 1.05 -4.05 2.83
CA THR A 53 -0.33 -4.08 3.33
C THR A 53 -0.62 -5.36 4.12
N ARG A 54 -0.18 -6.51 3.62
CA ARG A 54 -0.29 -7.79 4.32
C ARG A 54 0.53 -7.80 5.62
N ALA A 55 1.74 -7.28 5.59
CA ALA A 55 2.59 -7.18 6.79
C ALA A 55 2.01 -6.21 7.84
N LEU A 56 1.37 -5.12 7.42
CA LEU A 56 0.67 -4.18 8.31
C LEU A 56 -0.56 -4.78 8.98
N LEU A 57 -1.31 -5.62 8.25
CA LEU A 57 -2.46 -6.34 8.79
C LEU A 57 -2.05 -7.38 9.85
N GLY A 58 -0.75 -7.72 9.91
CA GLY A 58 -0.13 -8.35 11.07
C GLY A 58 -0.57 -9.79 11.38
N GLN A 59 -1.50 -10.36 10.62
CA GLN A 59 -1.99 -11.72 10.85
C GLN A 59 -1.46 -12.66 9.77
N PRO A 60 -0.78 -13.76 10.16
CA PRO A 60 -0.43 -14.83 9.23
C PRO A 60 -1.69 -15.46 8.60
N GLU A 61 -2.85 -15.29 9.24
CA GLU A 61 -4.17 -15.74 8.79
C GLU A 61 -4.86 -14.76 7.82
N THR A 62 -4.37 -13.52 7.68
CA THR A 62 -4.96 -12.61 6.68
C THR A 62 -4.72 -13.20 5.29
N PRO A 63 -5.80 -13.56 4.56
CA PRO A 63 -5.66 -14.08 3.22
C PRO A 63 -4.95 -13.06 2.36
N LEU A 64 -4.01 -13.51 1.52
CA LEU A 64 -3.39 -12.64 0.51
C LEU A 64 -4.46 -11.88 -0.31
N GLN A 65 -5.62 -12.51 -0.50
CA GLN A 65 -6.79 -11.93 -1.15
C GLN A 65 -7.29 -10.65 -0.47
N VAL A 66 -7.34 -10.58 0.87
CA VAL A 66 -7.77 -9.37 1.59
C VAL A 66 -6.79 -8.22 1.38
N ALA A 67 -5.49 -8.51 1.35
CA ALA A 67 -4.48 -7.50 1.03
C ALA A 67 -4.58 -7.05 -0.45
N ILE A 68 -4.86 -7.98 -1.37
CA ILE A 68 -5.09 -7.66 -2.79
C ILE A 68 -6.33 -6.78 -2.94
N GLU A 69 -7.44 -7.11 -2.28
CA GLU A 69 -8.69 -6.35 -2.34
C GLU A 69 -8.53 -4.94 -1.75
N ALA A 70 -7.79 -4.79 -0.65
CA ALA A 70 -7.49 -3.47 -0.08
C ALA A 70 -6.65 -2.60 -1.04
N VAL A 71 -5.70 -3.20 -1.77
CA VAL A 71 -4.86 -2.48 -2.74
C VAL A 71 -5.63 -2.22 -4.04
N ALA A 72 -6.41 -3.18 -4.52
CA ALA A 72 -7.16 -3.10 -5.77
C ALA A 72 -8.40 -2.19 -5.65
N GLY A 73 -9.01 -2.13 -4.48
CA GLY A 73 -10.10 -1.19 -4.17
C GLY A 73 -9.63 0.25 -3.93
N SER A 74 -8.31 0.49 -3.89
CA SER A 74 -7.77 1.79 -3.56
C SER A 74 -7.79 2.74 -4.76
N ALA A 75 -8.49 3.87 -4.60
CA ALA A 75 -8.57 4.90 -5.64
C ALA A 75 -7.19 5.50 -5.96
N ALA A 76 -6.32 5.57 -4.95
CA ALA A 76 -4.94 6.04 -5.09
C ALA A 76 -4.12 5.16 -6.05
N ARG A 77 -4.35 3.84 -6.06
CA ARG A 77 -3.67 2.89 -6.96
C ARG A 77 -4.33 2.82 -8.32
N ALA A 78 -5.66 2.96 -8.38
CA ALA A 78 -6.38 3.05 -9.65
C ALA A 78 -5.89 4.23 -10.51
N ALA A 79 -5.57 5.38 -9.88
CA ALA A 79 -5.00 6.53 -10.59
C ALA A 79 -3.62 6.24 -11.21
N VAL A 80 -2.77 5.46 -10.53
CA VAL A 80 -1.44 5.06 -11.04
C VAL A 80 -1.54 4.00 -12.13
N MET A 81 -2.41 3.01 -11.96
CA MET A 81 -2.61 1.93 -12.92
C MET A 81 -3.30 2.41 -14.22
N ASN A 82 -4.14 3.44 -14.13
CA ASN A 82 -4.93 3.95 -15.24
C ASN A 82 -4.32 5.19 -15.94
N GLY A 83 -3.12 5.63 -15.52
CA GLY A 83 -2.29 6.57 -16.27
C GLY A 83 -2.96 7.87 -16.73
N SER A 84 -3.93 8.41 -15.99
CA SER A 84 -4.60 9.68 -16.32
C SER A 84 -4.77 10.54 -15.06
N PRO A 85 -4.24 11.78 -15.01
CA PRO A 85 -4.39 12.65 -13.85
C PRO A 85 -5.79 13.27 -13.87
N THR A 86 -6.77 12.66 -13.22
CA THR A 86 -8.05 13.34 -12.94
C THR A 86 -7.84 14.30 -11.78
N ARG A 87 -7.28 15.46 -12.09
CA ARG A 87 -7.50 16.67 -11.30
C ARG A 87 -8.96 17.07 -11.52
N GLY A 88 -9.84 16.68 -10.60
CA GLY A 88 -11.25 17.05 -10.60
C GLY A 88 -11.71 17.22 -9.17
N THR A 89 -11.74 18.47 -8.73
CA THR A 89 -12.26 18.96 -7.45
C THR A 89 -13.70 18.48 -7.17
N PRO A 90 -14.08 18.28 -5.89
CA PRO A 90 -15.45 17.94 -5.53
C PRO A 90 -16.32 19.19 -5.70
N THR A 91 -17.15 19.22 -6.73
CA THR A 91 -18.23 20.20 -6.79
C THR A 91 -19.42 19.60 -6.08
N HIS A 92 -19.52 19.92 -4.80
CA HIS A 92 -20.76 19.96 -4.05
C HIS A 92 -21.64 21.04 -4.69
N GLU A 93 -22.59 20.67 -5.55
CA GLU A 93 -23.67 21.56 -5.97
C GLU A 93 -24.99 20.90 -5.56
N ALA A 94 -25.52 21.41 -4.45
CA ALA A 94 -26.78 21.04 -3.87
C ALA A 94 -27.90 21.86 -4.53
N GLY A 95 -28.64 21.21 -5.46
CA GLY A 95 -30.05 21.46 -5.84
C GLY A 95 -30.52 22.90 -6.17
N PRO A 96 -31.84 23.10 -6.31
CA PRO A 96 -32.90 22.16 -6.67
C PRO A 96 -33.19 22.07 -8.19
#